data_AF-A0A0W0VBF9-F1
#
_entry.id   AF-A0A0W0VBF9-F1
#
_cell.length_a   1.000
_cell.length_b   1.000
_cell.length_c   1.000
_cell.angle_alpha   90.00
_cell.angle_beta   90.00
_cell.angle_gamma   90.00
#
_symmetry.space_group_name_H-M   'P 1'
#
loop_
_entity.id
_entity.type
_entity.pdbx_description
1 polymer ?
#
loop_
_entity_poly.entity_id
_entity_poly.type
_entity_poly.pdbx_seq_one_letter_code
_entity_poly.pdbx_strand_id
1 'polypeptide(L)' 'MFSLRDLIIFLAGAEFWHTFTHIFFAFFVSLPIDFNFYVLTPTKNFWGIIINGIITIILLWWAKRLTKKR' A
#
# COMPACT_ATOMS: atom_id res chain seq x y z
N MET A 1 -21.90 -13.35 -0.80
CA MET A 1 -20.82 -13.86 -1.67
C MET A 1 -19.81 -12.75 -1.84
N PHE A 2 -18.55 -12.97 -1.48
CA PHE A 2 -17.48 -11.98 -1.69
C PHE A 2 -17.19 -11.90 -3.19
N SER A 3 -17.39 -10.73 -3.82
CA SER A 3 -17.07 -10.59 -5.23
C SER A 3 -15.57 -10.30 -5.42
N LEU A 4 -15.05 -10.59 -6.62
CA LEU A 4 -13.66 -10.24 -6.96
C LEU A 4 -13.42 -8.72 -6.81
N ARG A 5 -14.44 -7.90 -7.07
CA ARG A 5 -14.38 -6.44 -6.85
C ARG A 5 -14.19 -6.11 -5.37
N ASP A 6 -14.91 -6.76 -4.47
CA ASP A 6 -14.80 -6.51 -3.03
C ASP A 6 -13.42 -6.91 -2.50
N LEU A 7 -12.87 -8.03 -3.00
CA LEU A 7 -11.50 -8.44 -2.70
C LEU A 7 -10.48 -7.40 -3.16
N ILE A 8 -10.60 -6.89 -4.39
CA ILE A 8 -9.64 -5.90 -4.92
C ILE A 8 -9.75 -4.55 -4.18
N ILE A 9 -10.96 -4.14 -3.79
CA ILE A 9 -11.15 -2.94 -2.97
C ILE A 9 -10.51 -3.12 -1.60
N PHE A 10 -10.66 -4.30 -0.98
CA PHE A 10 -10.01 -4.62 0.28
C PHE A 10 -8.47 -4.56 0.16
N LEU A 11 -7.91 -5.16 -0.89
CA LEU A 11 -6.46 -5.11 -1.15
C LEU A 11 -5.97 -3.67 -1.40
N ALA A 12 -6.73 -2.86 -2.15
CA ALA A 12 -6.40 -1.45 -2.34
C ALA A 12 -6.36 -0.68 -1.00
N GLY A 13 -7.29 -1.00 -0.09
CA GLY A 13 -7.28 -0.45 1.27
C GLY A 13 -6.04 -0.88 2.09
N ALA A 14 -5.63 -2.14 1.98
CA ALA A 14 -4.45 -2.66 2.67
C ALA A 14 -3.14 -2.03 2.18
N GLU A 15 -3.01 -1.82 0.86
CA GLU A 15 -1.86 -1.15 0.24
C GLU A 15 -1.81 0.35 0.59
N PHE A 16 -2.97 1.00 0.63
CA PHE A 16 -3.08 2.37 1.12
C PHE A 16 -2.62 2.48 2.59
N TRP A 17 -3.05 1.55 3.44
CA TRP A 17 -2.61 1.51 4.84
C TRP A 17 -1.11 1.26 4.98
N HIS A 18 -0.51 0.41 4.15
CA HIS A 18 0.94 0.23 4.10
C HIS A 18 1.66 1.52 3.71
N THR A 19 1.15 2.23 2.70
CA THR A 19 1.66 3.55 2.29
C THR A 19 1.61 4.54 3.47
N PHE A 20 0.48 4.59 4.17
CA PHE A 20 0.32 5.45 5.35
C PHE A 20 1.31 5.08 6.46
N THR A 21 1.55 3.79 6.70
CA THR A 21 2.54 3.33 7.70
C THR A 21 3.95 3.79 7.33
N HIS A 22 4.34 3.71 6.06
CA HIS A 22 5.64 4.22 5.61
C HIS A 22 5.75 5.74 5.75
N ILE A 23 4.67 6.49 5.47
CA ILE A 23 4.63 7.93 5.72
C ILE A 23 4.79 8.22 7.22
N PHE A 24 4.05 7.51 8.07
CA PHE A 24 4.15 7.64 9.51
C PHE A 24 5.59 7.40 9.99
N PHE A 25 6.25 6.34 9.51
CA PHE A 25 7.66 6.08 9.84
C PHE A 25 8.60 7.19 9.39
N ALA A 26 8.32 7.87 8.27
CA ALA A 26 9.17 8.97 7.81
C ALA A 26 9.12 10.21 8.73
N PHE A 27 7.99 10.44 9.42
CA PHE A 27 7.78 11.64 10.23
C PHE A 27 7.92 11.41 11.74
N PHE A 28 7.57 10.22 12.22
CA PHE A 28 7.41 9.96 13.65
C PHE A 28 8.41 8.94 14.20
N VAL A 29 9.21 8.30 13.33
CA VAL A 29 10.20 7.30 13.76
C VAL A 29 11.58 7.63 13.20
N SER A 30 12.61 7.44 14.02
CA SER A 30 14.00 7.58 13.57
C SER A 30 14.40 6.35 12.75
N LEU A 31 14.60 6.54 11.44
CA LEU A 31 15.17 5.54 10.54
C LEU A 31 16.72 5.64 10.53
N PRO A 32 17.46 4.52 10.40
CA PRO A 32 16.98 3.17 10.07
C PRO A 32 16.43 2.40 11.29
N ILE A 33 15.41 1.57 11.04
CA ILE A 33 14.92 0.58 12.01
C ILE A 33 15.47 -0.79 11.62
N ASP A 34 16.09 -1.47 12.58
CA ASP A 34 16.57 -2.84 12.42
C ASP A 34 15.54 -3.83 13.00
N PHE A 35 14.97 -4.67 12.13
CA PHE A 35 14.03 -5.73 12.51
C PHE A 35 14.72 -7.11 12.63
N ASN A 36 16.03 -7.14 12.89
CA ASN A 36 16.93 -8.32 12.92
C ASN A 36 17.14 -9.03 11.57
N PHE A 37 16.10 -9.17 10.76
CA PHE A 37 16.16 -9.80 9.43
C PHE A 37 16.05 -8.81 8.28
N TYR A 38 15.71 -7.57 8.57
CA TYR A 38 15.53 -6.53 7.58
C TYR A 38 15.80 -5.15 8.20
N VAL A 39 16.68 -4.39 7.55
CA VAL A 39 16.92 -2.99 7.91
C VAL A 39 16.09 -2.09 7.00
N LEU A 40 15.11 -1.42 7.59
CA LEU A 40 14.30 -0.40 6.93
C LEU A 40 15.07 0.92 6.97
N THR A 41 15.75 1.24 5.87
CA THR A 41 16.45 2.52 5.69
C THR A 41 15.50 3.61 5.18
N PRO A 42 15.84 4.91 5.31
CA PRO A 42 15.04 6.00 4.74
C PRO A 42 14.74 5.80 3.25
N THR A 43 15.75 5.38 2.47
CA THR A 43 15.60 5.12 1.03
C THR A 43 14.61 3.99 0.76
N LYS A 44 14.70 2.87 1.51
CA LYS A 44 13.78 1.74 1.35
C LYS A 44 12.35 2.11 1.76
N ASN A 45 12.21 2.90 2.83
CA ASN A 45 10.91 3.41 3.27
C ASN A 45 10.28 4.30 2.19
N PHE A 46 11.06 5.20 1.58
CA PHE A 46 10.60 6.05 0.49
C PHE A 46 10.14 5.24 -0.74
N TRP A 47 10.90 4.22 -1.13
CA TRP A 47 10.46 3.28 -2.17
C TRP A 47 9.18 2.53 -1.78
N GLY A 48 9.02 2.17 -0.51
CA GLY A 48 7.79 1.59 0.04
C GLY A 48 6.58 2.50 -0.17
N ILE A 49 6.72 3.80 0.05
CA ILE A 49 5.64 4.78 -0.22
C ILE A 49 5.26 4.77 -1.72
N ILE A 50 6.27 4.88 -2.60
CA ILE A 50 6.04 4.96 -4.06
C ILE A 50 5.36 3.70 -4.58
N ILE A 51 5.90 2.54 -4.24
CA ILE A 51 5.43 1.25 -4.78
C ILE A 51 4.01 0.96 -4.30
N ASN A 52 3.74 1.04 -2.99
CA ASN A 52 2.41 0.77 -2.45
C ASN A 52 1.37 1.80 -2.98
N GLY A 53 1.77 3.07 -3.16
CA GLY A 53 0.92 4.09 -3.77
C GLY A 53 0.53 3.76 -5.22
N ILE A 54 1.49 3.32 -6.04
CA ILE A 54 1.24 2.87 -7.42
C ILE A 54 0.32 1.65 -7.44
N ILE A 55 0.58 0.65 -6.59
CA ILE A 55 -0.24 -0.57 -6.50
C ILE A 55 -1.68 -0.20 -6.12
N THR A 56 -1.86 0.68 -5.13
CA THR A 56 -3.18 1.17 -4.72
C THR A 56 -3.95 1.78 -5.90
N ILE A 57 -3.31 2.64 -6.71
CA ILE A 57 -3.94 3.27 -7.88
C ILE A 57 -4.35 2.20 -8.92
N ILE A 58 -3.46 1.24 -9.20
CA ILE A 58 -3.72 0.14 -10.15
C ILE A 58 -4.91 -0.70 -9.68
N LEU A 59 -4.96 -1.06 -8.39
CA LEU A 59 -6.04 -1.86 -7.82
C LEU A 59 -7.38 -1.12 -7.88
N LEU A 60 -7.42 0.17 -7.54
CA LEU A 60 -8.64 0.99 -7.64
C LEU A 60 -9.11 1.11 -9.10
N TRP A 61 -8.19 1.32 -10.03
CA TRP A 61 -8.50 1.34 -11.45
C TRP A 61 -9.05 0.00 -11.95
N TRP A 62 -8.50 -1.11 -11.46
CA TRP A 62 -8.99 -2.44 -11.81
C TRP A 62 -10.38 -2.71 -11.22
N ALA A 63 -10.61 -2.37 -9.95
CA ALA A 63 -11.92 -2.47 -9.31
C ALA A 63 -12.99 -1.67 -10.05
N LYS A 64 -12.63 -0.48 -10.57
CA LYS A 64 -13.53 0.33 -11.41
C LYS A 64 -13.96 -0.42 -12.68
N ARG A 65 -13.05 -1.15 -13.33
CA ARG A 65 -13.34 -1.94 -14.55
C ARG A 65 -14.20 -3.18 -14.28
N LEU A 66 -14.16 -3.71 -13.06
CA LEU A 66 -14.99 -4.85 -12.65
C LEU A 66 -16.42 -4.45 -12.27
N THR A 67 -16.70 -3.15 -12.17
CA THR A 67 -18.07 -2.67 -12.02
C THR A 67 -18.77 -2.88 -13.36
N LYS A 68 -19.58 -3.96 -13.44
CA LYS A 68 -20.47 -4.24 -14.57
C LYS A 68 -21.24 -2.94 -14.87
N LYS A 69 -21.18 -2.44 -16.12
CA LYS A 69 -22.11 -1.42 -16.63
C LYS A 69 -23.51 -1.89 -16.22
N ARG A 70 -24.12 -1.22 -15.24
CA ARG A 70 -25.56 -1.31 -15.03
C ARG A 70 -26.22 -0.59 -16.20
#